data_AF-A0A3B1AL16-F1
#
_entry.id   AF-A0A3B1AL16-F1
#
_cell.length_a   1.000
_cell.length_b   1.000
_cell.length_c   1.000
_cell.angle_alpha   90.00
_cell.angle_beta   90.00
_cell.angle_gamma   90.00
#
_symmetry.space_group_name_H-M   'P 1'
#
loop_
_entity.id
_entity.type
_entity.pdbx_description
1 polymer ?
#
loop_
_entity_poly.entity_id
_entity_poly.type
_entity_poly.pdbx_seq_one_letter_code
_entity_poly.pdbx_strand_id
1 'polypeptide(L)'
;MLMPSQYYYLQTVLQAFLGVTHTDTKKKISILTNYETLQNKVKDENINSQTLLATDYINHFNEVHMLLDMLPSMPECIEDILEWAPKKYQEHFADSVFTAKDLAIEAYNHSPDEYRLPFEETITKMDELVLSTVAQVSQYLEEDTHQETQRIIDDYSPKMITLIEECGAIINGEKHVAPKGSIDHYFDEDTEKLDGEDLSQNAIDDLFG
;
A
#
# COMPACT_ATOMS: atom_id res chain seq x y z
N MET A 1 42.38 22.85 32.32
CA MET A 1 41.99 21.43 32.16
C MET A 1 40.85 21.18 33.15
N LEU A 2 39.63 20.91 32.67
CA LEU A 2 38.48 20.71 33.55
C LEU A 2 38.66 19.41 34.34
N MET A 3 38.31 19.42 35.63
CA MET A 3 38.28 18.20 36.43
C MET A 3 37.23 17.23 35.86
N PRO A 4 37.46 15.90 35.89
CA PRO A 4 36.53 14.91 35.32
C PRO A 4 35.08 15.08 35.78
N SER A 5 34.86 15.46 37.04
CA SER A 5 33.54 15.73 37.60
C SER A 5 32.79 16.90 36.94
N GLN A 6 33.51 17.91 36.45
CA GLN A 6 32.91 19.04 35.76
C GLN A 6 32.53 18.68 34.32
N TYR A 7 33.20 17.71 33.71
CA TYR A 7 32.84 17.20 32.39
C TYR A 7 31.51 16.43 32.42
N TYR A 8 31.35 15.54 33.41
CA TYR A 8 30.08 14.82 33.62
C TYR A 8 28.91 15.76 33.94
N TYR A 9 29.15 16.81 34.73
CA TYR A 9 28.13 17.80 35.03
C TYR A 9 27.71 18.58 33.78
N LEU A 10 28.66 19.07 32.97
CA LEU A 10 28.38 19.78 31.72
C LEU A 10 27.65 18.88 30.72
N GLN A 11 28.04 17.61 30.61
CA GLN A 11 27.36 16.63 29.76
C GLN A 11 25.92 16.38 30.23
N THR A 12 25.70 16.26 31.55
CA THR A 12 24.35 16.07 32.11
C THR A 12 23.47 17.29 31.87
N VAL A 13 24.01 18.50 32.05
CA VAL A 13 23.27 19.76 31.81
C VAL A 13 22.95 19.95 30.33
N LEU A 14 23.86 19.58 29.42
CA LEU A 14 23.62 19.64 27.97
C LEU A 14 22.54 18.63 27.53
N GLN A 15 22.55 17.42 28.11
CA GLN A 15 21.53 16.39 27.85
C GLN A 15 20.15 16.82 28.38
N ALA A 16 20.10 17.45 29.56
CA ALA A 16 18.87 18.01 30.13
C ALA A 16 18.34 19.21 29.32
N PHE A 17 19.23 20.04 28.76
CA PHE A 17 18.85 21.20 27.94
C PHE A 17 18.34 20.81 26.54
N LEU A 18 18.80 19.67 26.01
CA LEU A 18 18.35 19.13 24.72
C LEU A 18 17.18 18.14 24.84
N GLY A 19 16.76 17.76 26.06
CA GLY A 19 15.65 16.84 26.29
C GLY A 19 15.89 15.41 25.80
N VAL A 20 17.14 15.02 25.52
CA VAL A 20 17.51 13.70 24.96
C VAL A 20 18.33 12.97 26.00
N THR A 21 17.99 11.72 26.31
CA THR A 21 18.78 10.89 27.24
C THR A 21 19.97 10.23 26.52
N HIS A 22 21.00 9.83 27.27
CA HIS A 22 22.16 9.08 26.73
C HIS A 22 21.74 7.77 26.02
N THR A 23 20.64 7.16 26.48
CA THR A 23 20.05 5.96 25.89
C THR A 23 19.43 6.26 24.52
N ASP A 24 18.73 7.39 24.37
CA ASP A 24 18.14 7.84 23.10
C ASP A 24 19.22 8.14 22.06
N THR A 25 20.33 8.74 22.49
CA THR A 25 21.47 9.04 21.61
C THR A 25 22.12 7.76 21.09
N LYS A 26 22.38 6.77 21.95
CA LYS A 26 22.95 5.48 21.53
C LYS A 26 22.02 4.69 20.61
N LYS A 27 20.72 4.68 20.91
CA LYS A 27 19.70 4.03 20.08
C LYS A 27 19.65 4.66 18.68
N LYS A 28 19.66 6.00 18.61
CA LYS A 28 19.66 6.75 17.34
C LYS A 28 20.92 6.47 16.51
N ILE A 29 22.10 6.45 17.13
CA ILE A 29 23.37 6.11 16.46
C ILE A 29 23.31 4.68 15.92
N SER A 30 22.84 3.71 16.73
CA SER A 30 22.72 2.31 16.30
C SER A 30 21.77 2.15 15.11
N ILE A 31 20.64 2.85 15.09
CA ILE A 31 19.67 2.81 13.98
C ILE A 31 20.30 3.38 12.70
N LEU A 32 20.99 4.51 12.79
CA LEU A 32 21.67 5.14 11.64
C LEU A 32 22.78 4.25 11.07
N THR A 33 23.58 3.63 11.94
CA THR A 33 24.64 2.68 11.51
C THR A 33 24.04 1.44 10.83
N ASN A 34 22.90 0.94 11.32
CA ASN A 34 22.20 -0.19 10.70
C ASN A 34 21.62 0.19 9.33
N TYR A 35 21.04 1.39 9.21
CA TYR A 35 20.49 1.89 7.95
C TYR A 35 21.59 2.01 6.89
N GLU A 36 22.67 2.74 7.13
CA GLU A 36 23.80 2.87 6.16
C GLU A 36 24.40 1.51 5.77
N THR A 37 24.45 0.56 6.71
CA THR A 37 24.90 -0.81 6.42
C THR A 37 23.94 -1.50 5.46
N LEU A 38 22.63 -1.42 5.71
CA LEU A 38 21.61 -2.01 4.84
C LEU A 38 21.61 -1.36 3.46
N GLN A 39 21.72 -0.03 3.38
CA GLN A 39 21.83 0.69 2.10
C GLN A 39 22.98 0.15 1.24
N ASN A 40 24.10 -0.25 1.84
CA ASN A 40 25.22 -0.82 1.11
C ASN A 40 24.98 -2.28 0.70
N LYS A 41 24.33 -3.08 1.56
CA LYS A 41 24.01 -4.49 1.27
C LYS A 41 23.03 -4.65 0.11
N VAL A 42 22.08 -3.72 -0.03
CA VAL A 42 20.98 -3.84 -1.01
C VAL A 42 21.33 -3.36 -2.43
N LYS A 43 22.49 -2.73 -2.63
CA LYS A 43 22.84 -2.05 -3.91
C LYS A 43 22.83 -2.93 -5.15
N ASP A 44 23.15 -4.21 -4.99
CA ASP A 44 23.26 -5.16 -6.09
C ASP A 44 22.02 -6.08 -6.20
N GLU A 45 20.97 -5.78 -5.44
CA GLU A 45 19.72 -6.55 -5.38
C GLU A 45 18.56 -5.70 -5.92
N ASN A 46 17.40 -6.33 -6.19
CA ASN A 46 16.15 -5.62 -6.57
C ASN A 46 15.50 -4.90 -5.35
N ILE A 47 16.31 -4.24 -4.54
CA ILE A 47 15.91 -3.54 -3.32
C ILE A 47 16.47 -2.11 -3.41
N ASN A 48 15.60 -1.12 -3.34
CA ASN A 48 16.02 0.27 -3.48
C ASN A 48 16.83 0.72 -2.25
N SER A 49 18.05 1.21 -2.48
CA SER A 49 18.97 1.60 -1.39
C SER A 49 18.52 2.82 -0.56
N GLN A 50 17.60 3.63 -1.05
CA GLN A 50 17.06 4.78 -0.33
C GLN A 50 15.84 4.39 0.50
N THR A 51 14.91 3.64 -0.08
CA THR A 51 13.65 3.29 0.58
C THR A 51 13.74 1.99 1.38
N LEU A 52 14.70 1.13 1.06
CA LEU A 52 14.83 -0.24 1.56
C LEU A 52 13.62 -1.13 1.23
N LEU A 53 12.89 -0.78 0.16
CA LEU A 53 11.76 -1.54 -0.38
C LEU A 53 12.15 -2.26 -1.67
N ALA A 54 11.60 -3.45 -1.88
CA ALA A 54 11.87 -4.28 -3.04
C ALA A 54 10.74 -4.19 -4.08
N THR A 55 11.09 -3.96 -5.34
CA THR A 55 10.11 -3.89 -6.44
C THR A 55 9.43 -5.23 -6.70
N ASP A 56 10.09 -6.34 -6.36
CA ASP A 56 9.54 -7.70 -6.44
C ASP A 56 8.26 -7.91 -5.63
N TYR A 57 7.92 -7.01 -4.69
CA TYR A 57 6.64 -7.06 -3.98
C TYR A 57 5.45 -6.77 -4.91
N ILE A 58 5.60 -5.84 -5.86
CA ILE A 58 4.52 -5.45 -6.79
C ILE A 58 4.09 -6.62 -7.69
N ASN A 59 4.98 -7.60 -7.93
CA ASN A 59 4.65 -8.77 -8.75
C ASN A 59 3.42 -9.53 -8.23
N HIS A 60 3.20 -9.57 -6.92
CA HIS A 60 2.00 -10.18 -6.31
C HIS A 60 0.69 -9.54 -6.79
N PHE A 61 0.71 -8.22 -7.07
CA PHE A 61 -0.43 -7.47 -7.59
C PHE A 61 -0.52 -7.53 -9.11
N ASN A 62 0.62 -7.49 -9.81
CA ASN A 62 0.66 -7.64 -11.27
C ASN A 62 0.03 -8.97 -11.72
N GLU A 63 0.32 -10.05 -10.99
CA GLU A 63 -0.22 -11.38 -11.28
C GLU A 63 -1.75 -11.41 -11.20
N VAL A 64 -2.34 -10.94 -10.10
CA VAL A 64 -3.81 -10.92 -9.96
C VAL A 64 -4.47 -9.90 -10.89
N HIS A 65 -3.83 -8.75 -11.15
CA HIS A 65 -4.33 -7.76 -12.09
C HIS A 65 -4.42 -8.35 -13.51
N MET A 66 -3.40 -9.07 -13.97
CA MET A 66 -3.45 -9.77 -15.26
C MET A 66 -4.60 -10.79 -15.32
N LEU A 67 -4.82 -11.57 -14.26
CA LEU A 67 -5.91 -12.55 -14.24
C LEU A 67 -7.29 -11.87 -14.29
N LEU A 68 -7.49 -10.82 -13.51
CA LEU A 68 -8.73 -10.03 -13.50
C LEU A 68 -9.00 -9.37 -14.87
N ASP A 69 -7.97 -8.82 -15.52
CA ASP A 69 -8.12 -8.17 -16.83
C ASP A 69 -8.54 -9.17 -17.93
N MET A 70 -8.08 -10.42 -17.84
CA MET A 70 -8.45 -11.50 -18.76
C MET A 70 -9.81 -12.16 -18.44
N LEU A 71 -10.33 -11.97 -17.23
CA LEU A 71 -11.51 -12.67 -16.73
C LEU A 71 -12.74 -12.59 -17.65
N PRO A 72 -13.08 -11.45 -18.31
CA PRO A 72 -14.22 -11.41 -19.21
C PRO A 72 -14.07 -12.39 -20.39
N SER A 73 -12.85 -12.54 -20.92
CA SER A 73 -12.56 -13.42 -22.06
C SER A 73 -12.26 -14.86 -21.64
N MET A 74 -11.79 -15.07 -20.41
CA MET A 74 -11.41 -16.36 -19.85
C MET A 74 -12.00 -16.53 -18.43
N PRO A 75 -13.31 -16.80 -18.31
CA PRO A 75 -13.98 -16.94 -17.01
C PRO A 75 -13.41 -18.05 -16.12
N GLU A 76 -12.78 -19.06 -16.71
CA GLU A 76 -12.13 -20.17 -16.00
C GLU A 76 -10.99 -19.72 -15.08
N CYS A 77 -10.38 -18.56 -15.35
CA CYS A 77 -9.32 -17.97 -14.52
C CYS A 77 -9.83 -17.52 -13.14
N ILE A 78 -11.15 -17.50 -12.91
CA ILE A 78 -11.72 -17.09 -11.62
C ILE A 78 -11.24 -17.96 -10.46
N GLU A 79 -10.99 -19.26 -10.69
CA GLU A 79 -10.52 -20.17 -9.65
C GLU A 79 -9.19 -19.68 -9.06
N ASP A 80 -8.24 -19.31 -9.92
CA ASP A 80 -6.94 -18.77 -9.51
C ASP A 80 -7.07 -17.41 -8.80
N ILE A 81 -8.02 -16.58 -9.24
CA ILE A 81 -8.30 -15.27 -8.61
C ILE A 81 -8.89 -15.45 -7.20
N LEU A 82 -9.75 -16.46 -7.00
CA LEU A 82 -10.35 -16.76 -5.70
C LEU A 82 -9.34 -17.36 -4.71
N GLU A 83 -8.26 -17.96 -5.21
CA GLU A 83 -7.13 -18.40 -4.38
C GLU A 83 -6.19 -17.24 -4.00
N TRP A 84 -6.24 -16.11 -4.72
CA TRP A 84 -5.47 -14.94 -4.36
C TRP A 84 -5.96 -14.33 -3.05
N ALA A 85 -5.02 -13.94 -2.20
CA ALA A 85 -5.29 -13.26 -0.95
C ALA A 85 -4.21 -12.20 -0.68
N PRO A 86 -4.57 -11.08 -0.02
CA PRO A 86 -3.61 -10.08 0.42
C PRO A 86 -2.49 -10.71 1.26
N LYS A 87 -1.25 -10.32 0.99
CA LYS A 87 -0.09 -10.73 1.77
C LYS A 87 0.67 -9.52 2.28
N LYS A 88 1.08 -9.54 3.54
CA LYS A 88 1.99 -8.50 4.04
C LYS A 88 3.35 -8.61 3.34
N TYR A 89 4.08 -7.50 3.31
CA TYR A 89 5.42 -7.43 2.73
C TYR A 89 6.33 -8.60 3.16
N GLN A 90 6.49 -8.82 4.46
CA GLN A 90 7.37 -9.90 4.93
C GLN A 90 6.83 -11.30 4.61
N GLU A 91 5.52 -11.48 4.56
CA GLU A 91 4.87 -12.76 4.23
C GLU A 91 5.09 -13.10 2.76
N HIS A 92 4.89 -12.14 1.86
CA HIS A 92 5.21 -12.29 0.43
C HIS A 92 6.64 -12.78 0.21
N PHE A 93 7.62 -12.12 0.84
CA PHE A 93 9.01 -12.51 0.66
C PHE A 93 9.36 -13.83 1.33
N ALA A 94 8.75 -14.19 2.46
CA ALA A 94 8.98 -15.48 3.09
C ALA A 94 8.62 -16.63 2.14
N ASP A 95 7.50 -16.49 1.44
CA ASP A 95 6.97 -17.48 0.49
C ASP A 95 7.63 -17.44 -0.90
N SER A 96 8.23 -16.30 -1.28
CA SER A 96 8.72 -16.12 -2.64
C SER A 96 10.05 -16.84 -2.94
N VAL A 97 10.33 -16.95 -4.25
CA VAL A 97 11.61 -17.44 -4.81
C VAL A 97 12.66 -16.34 -4.95
N PHE A 98 12.38 -15.14 -4.45
CA PHE A 98 13.29 -14.01 -4.53
C PHE A 98 14.59 -14.31 -3.78
N THR A 99 15.73 -14.26 -4.48
CA THR A 99 17.04 -14.68 -3.94
C THR A 99 17.43 -13.93 -2.67
N ALA A 100 17.15 -12.62 -2.61
CA ALA A 100 17.50 -11.77 -1.48
C ALA A 100 16.32 -11.56 -0.50
N LYS A 101 15.39 -12.52 -0.39
CA LYS A 101 14.20 -12.38 0.47
C LYS A 101 14.50 -12.07 1.93
N ASP A 102 15.48 -12.73 2.53
CA ASP A 102 15.85 -12.48 3.93
C ASP A 102 16.37 -11.04 4.10
N LEU A 103 17.13 -10.55 3.12
CA LEU A 103 17.61 -9.18 3.10
C LEU A 103 16.47 -8.18 2.89
N ALA A 104 15.51 -8.47 2.01
CA ALA A 104 14.33 -7.63 1.80
C ALA A 104 13.50 -7.50 3.09
N ILE A 105 13.31 -8.59 3.82
CA ILE A 105 12.60 -8.60 5.10
C ILE A 105 13.37 -7.81 6.17
N GLU A 106 14.70 -7.99 6.27
CA GLU A 106 15.54 -7.23 7.20
C GLU A 106 15.54 -5.72 6.88
N ALA A 107 15.67 -5.39 5.60
CA ALA A 107 15.74 -4.02 5.10
C ALA A 107 14.44 -3.26 5.32
N TYR A 108 13.29 -3.91 5.09
CA TYR A 108 11.97 -3.32 5.32
C TYR A 108 11.76 -2.88 6.78
N ASN A 109 12.26 -3.64 7.76
CA ASN A 109 12.17 -3.27 9.17
C ASN A 109 12.95 -1.98 9.52
N HIS A 110 13.83 -1.52 8.62
CA HIS A 110 14.59 -0.28 8.74
C HIS A 110 14.21 0.75 7.66
N SER A 111 13.15 0.49 6.89
CA SER A 111 12.64 1.42 5.88
C SER A 111 12.17 2.72 6.54
N PRO A 112 12.56 3.90 6.00
CA PRO A 112 12.12 5.18 6.56
C PRO A 112 10.61 5.35 6.48
N ASP A 113 9.99 5.84 7.55
CA ASP A 113 8.54 6.04 7.63
C ASP A 113 7.98 6.93 6.50
N GLU A 114 8.79 7.87 5.97
CA GLU A 114 8.39 8.75 4.85
C GLU A 114 8.12 7.98 3.54
N TYR A 115 8.61 6.75 3.41
CA TYR A 115 8.34 5.84 2.29
C TYR A 115 7.46 4.68 2.71
N ARG A 116 7.73 4.10 3.88
CA ARG A 116 7.04 2.91 4.38
C ARG A 116 5.55 3.15 4.63
N LEU A 117 5.18 4.31 5.21
CA LEU A 117 3.78 4.59 5.50
C LEU A 117 2.95 4.82 4.23
N PRO A 118 3.34 5.68 3.27
CA PRO A 118 2.62 5.80 2.00
C PRO A 118 2.56 4.47 1.24
N PHE A 119 3.62 3.67 1.27
CA PHE A 119 3.65 2.34 0.66
C PHE A 119 2.57 1.42 1.27
N GLU A 120 2.50 1.33 2.59
CA GLU A 120 1.48 0.52 3.31
C GLU A 120 0.06 1.02 3.03
N GLU A 121 -0.13 2.35 2.93
CA GLU A 121 -1.42 2.95 2.56
C GLU A 121 -1.84 2.58 1.12
N THR A 122 -0.92 2.68 0.14
CA THR A 122 -1.19 2.28 -1.25
C THR A 122 -1.48 0.78 -1.36
N ILE A 123 -0.78 -0.06 -0.60
CA ILE A 123 -1.06 -1.51 -0.53
C ILE A 123 -2.49 -1.76 -0.05
N THR A 124 -2.89 -1.11 1.04
CA THR A 124 -4.23 -1.29 1.60
C THR A 124 -5.30 -0.95 0.57
N LYS A 125 -5.11 0.13 -0.21
CA LYS A 125 -6.03 0.50 -1.31
C LYS A 125 -6.06 -0.55 -2.42
N MET A 126 -4.92 -1.11 -2.81
CA MET A 126 -4.85 -2.17 -3.82
C MET A 126 -5.56 -3.44 -3.34
N ASP A 127 -5.32 -3.84 -2.08
CA ASP A 127 -5.98 -5.00 -1.47
C ASP A 127 -7.50 -4.83 -1.44
N GLU A 128 -7.98 -3.67 -0.98
CA GLU A 128 -9.41 -3.34 -0.95
C GLU A 128 -10.03 -3.34 -2.36
N LEU A 129 -9.33 -2.74 -3.33
CA LEU A 129 -9.78 -2.71 -4.71
C LEU A 129 -9.91 -4.12 -5.28
N VAL A 130 -8.88 -4.96 -5.18
CA VAL A 130 -8.92 -6.35 -5.66
C VAL A 130 -10.04 -7.13 -4.98
N LEU A 131 -10.13 -7.09 -3.65
CA LEU A 131 -11.17 -7.83 -2.91
C LEU A 131 -12.58 -7.39 -3.29
N SER A 132 -12.81 -6.08 -3.45
CA SER A 132 -14.11 -5.54 -3.86
C SER A 132 -14.47 -5.95 -5.29
N THR A 133 -13.52 -5.92 -6.22
CA THR A 133 -13.72 -6.38 -7.60
C THR A 133 -14.03 -7.86 -7.65
N VAL A 134 -13.27 -8.70 -6.92
CA VAL A 134 -13.52 -10.15 -6.83
C VAL A 134 -14.92 -10.44 -6.27
N ALA A 135 -15.34 -9.72 -5.23
CA ALA A 135 -16.68 -9.87 -4.65
C ALA A 135 -17.79 -9.47 -5.63
N GLN A 136 -17.57 -8.46 -6.48
CA GLN A 136 -18.52 -8.03 -7.50
C GLN A 136 -18.63 -9.06 -8.63
N VAL A 137 -17.51 -9.46 -9.25
CA VAL A 137 -17.53 -10.42 -10.37
C VAL A 137 -18.06 -11.79 -9.94
N SER A 138 -17.85 -12.18 -8.67
CA SER A 138 -18.36 -13.45 -8.15
C SER A 138 -19.88 -13.55 -8.12
N GLN A 139 -20.60 -12.42 -8.15
CA GLN A 139 -22.08 -12.41 -8.21
C GLN A 139 -22.62 -12.76 -9.59
N TYR A 140 -21.77 -12.71 -10.62
CA TYR A 140 -22.12 -12.83 -12.04
C TYR A 140 -21.49 -14.09 -12.69
N LEU A 141 -21.09 -15.08 -11.88
CA LEU A 141 -20.46 -16.32 -12.37
C LEU A 141 -21.44 -17.36 -12.90
N GLU A 142 -22.73 -17.27 -12.53
CA GLU A 142 -23.73 -18.29 -12.86
C GLU A 142 -24.63 -17.93 -14.08
N GLU A 143 -24.53 -16.69 -14.57
CA GLU A 143 -25.32 -16.18 -15.70
C GLU A 143 -24.39 -15.79 -16.87
N ASP A 144 -24.91 -15.71 -18.10
CA ASP A 144 -24.16 -15.25 -19.29
C ASP A 144 -23.92 -13.72 -19.23
N THR A 145 -23.36 -13.27 -18.11
CA THR A 145 -23.17 -11.89 -17.68
C THR A 145 -21.76 -11.39 -18.03
N HIS A 146 -21.33 -11.74 -19.24
CA HIS A 146 -20.06 -11.30 -19.82
C HIS A 146 -19.98 -9.76 -19.89
N GLN A 147 -21.11 -9.10 -20.18
CA GLN A 147 -21.15 -7.63 -20.28
C GLN A 147 -20.96 -6.95 -18.92
N GLU A 148 -21.57 -7.50 -17.86
CA GLU A 148 -21.42 -7.01 -16.49
C GLU A 148 -19.99 -7.21 -15.99
N THR A 149 -19.42 -8.40 -16.23
CA THR A 149 -18.04 -8.71 -15.89
C THR A 149 -17.08 -7.76 -16.60
N GLN A 150 -17.24 -7.54 -17.91
CA GLN A 150 -16.44 -6.58 -18.66
C GLN A 150 -16.53 -5.17 -18.08
N ARG A 151 -17.75 -4.71 -17.73
CA ARG A 151 -17.95 -3.37 -17.15
C ARG A 151 -17.24 -3.21 -15.81
N ILE A 152 -17.27 -4.22 -14.95
CA ILE A 152 -16.58 -4.21 -13.66
C ILE A 152 -15.05 -4.11 -13.88
N ILE A 153 -14.52 -4.88 -14.83
CA ILE A 153 -13.09 -4.87 -15.15
C ILE A 153 -12.66 -3.54 -15.80
N ASP A 154 -13.49 -2.96 -16.67
CA ASP A 154 -13.22 -1.65 -17.30
C ASP A 154 -13.10 -0.51 -16.28
N ASP A 155 -13.81 -0.59 -15.14
CA ASP A 155 -13.68 0.35 -14.03
C ASP A 155 -12.47 0.04 -13.12
N TYR A 156 -12.22 -1.24 -12.86
CA TYR A 156 -11.12 -1.73 -12.02
C TYR A 156 -9.73 -1.46 -12.62
N SER A 157 -9.51 -1.85 -13.87
CA SER A 157 -8.18 -1.86 -14.49
C SER A 157 -7.45 -0.51 -14.44
N PRO A 158 -8.05 0.64 -14.80
CA PRO A 158 -7.36 1.93 -14.71
C PRO A 158 -7.03 2.35 -13.26
N LYS A 159 -7.91 2.03 -12.30
CA LYS A 159 -7.67 2.30 -10.86
C LYS A 159 -6.47 1.49 -10.37
N MET A 160 -6.42 0.20 -10.71
CA MET A 160 -5.33 -0.69 -10.31
C MET A 160 -3.98 -0.28 -10.92
N ILE A 161 -3.95 0.05 -12.22
CA ILE A 161 -2.73 0.53 -12.89
C ILE A 161 -2.16 1.77 -12.19
N THR A 162 -3.03 2.72 -11.84
CA THR A 162 -2.63 3.96 -11.15
C THR A 162 -1.99 3.66 -9.79
N LEU A 163 -2.56 2.72 -9.02
CA LEU A 163 -2.01 2.33 -7.72
C LEU A 163 -0.69 1.57 -7.84
N ILE A 164 -0.55 0.70 -8.86
CA ILE A 164 0.71 -0.01 -9.15
C ILE A 164 1.83 0.99 -9.49
N GLU A 165 1.53 1.99 -10.34
CA GLU A 165 2.46 3.06 -10.69
C GLU A 165 2.84 3.89 -9.45
N GLU A 166 1.87 4.26 -8.62
CA GLU A 166 2.09 4.98 -7.36
C GLU A 166 3.00 4.18 -6.41
N CYS A 167 2.68 2.90 -6.20
CA CYS A 167 3.47 2.00 -5.38
C CYS A 167 4.91 1.89 -5.89
N GLY A 168 5.08 1.74 -7.21
CA GLY A 168 6.37 1.71 -7.88
C GLY A 168 7.17 2.99 -7.69
N ALA A 169 6.54 4.16 -7.78
CA ALA A 169 7.18 5.46 -7.53
C ALA A 169 7.67 5.57 -6.09
N ILE A 170 6.85 5.15 -5.11
CA ILE A 170 7.22 5.14 -3.69
C ILE A 170 8.43 4.22 -3.45
N ILE A 171 8.42 3.00 -3.99
CA ILE A 171 9.55 2.05 -3.86
C ILE A 171 10.83 2.67 -4.43
N ASN A 172 10.73 3.41 -5.53
CA ASN A 172 11.87 4.05 -6.18
C ASN A 172 12.37 5.32 -5.47
N GLY A 173 11.70 5.76 -4.40
CA GLY A 173 12.12 6.88 -3.56
C GLY A 173 11.63 8.23 -4.05
N GLU A 174 10.66 8.24 -4.98
CA GLU A 174 9.94 9.46 -5.32
C GLU A 174 9.20 9.96 -4.08
N LYS A 175 9.52 11.18 -3.65
CA LYS A 175 8.86 11.78 -2.51
C LYS A 175 7.43 12.11 -2.94
N HIS A 176 6.48 11.34 -2.44
CA HIS A 176 5.07 11.71 -2.52
C HIS A 176 4.86 13.04 -1.80
N VAL A 177 4.93 14.15 -2.54
CA VAL A 177 4.16 15.34 -2.21
C VAL A 177 2.74 14.94 -2.56
N ALA A 178 2.00 14.44 -1.56
CA ALA A 178 0.61 14.04 -1.74
C ALA A 178 -0.11 15.05 -2.63
N PRO A 179 -0.54 14.70 -3.87
CA PRO A 179 -1.49 15.52 -4.55
C PRO A 179 -2.78 15.34 -3.76
N LYS A 180 -3.13 16.35 -2.95
CA LYS A 180 -4.48 16.48 -2.43
C LYS A 180 -5.42 16.55 -3.63
N GLY A 181 -6.02 15.42 -4.02
CA GLY A 181 -7.23 15.41 -4.85
C GLY A 181 -7.20 14.62 -6.17
N SER A 182 -6.30 13.67 -6.42
CA SER A 182 -6.39 12.86 -7.66
C SER A 182 -6.86 11.42 -7.46
N ILE A 183 -6.55 10.79 -6.32
CA ILE A 183 -6.96 9.40 -6.05
C ILE A 183 -8.36 9.33 -5.46
N ASP A 184 -8.71 10.24 -4.54
CA ASP A 184 -10.07 10.32 -3.95
C ASP A 184 -11.17 10.36 -5.03
N HIS A 185 -10.91 11.05 -6.15
CA HIS A 185 -11.87 11.12 -7.25
C HIS A 185 -12.24 9.77 -7.87
N TYR A 186 -11.40 8.74 -7.79
CA TYR A 186 -11.70 7.39 -8.28
C TYR A 186 -12.40 6.50 -7.24
N PHE A 187 -12.27 6.82 -5.95
CA PHE A 187 -12.81 6.03 -4.84
C PHE A 187 -14.10 6.63 -4.25
N ASP A 188 -14.41 7.90 -4.57
CA ASP A 188 -15.58 8.62 -4.06
C ASP A 188 -16.88 8.35 -4.86
N GLU A 189 -16.85 7.69 -6.02
CA GLU A 189 -18.03 7.53 -6.88
C GLU A 189 -18.98 6.37 -6.47
N ASP A 190 -18.56 5.44 -5.61
CA ASP A 190 -19.32 4.21 -5.28
C ASP A 190 -20.06 4.24 -3.94
N THR A 191 -20.18 5.39 -3.26
CA THR A 191 -21.22 5.52 -2.22
C THR A 191 -22.58 5.74 -2.87
N GLU A 192 -23.25 4.64 -3.20
CA GLU A 192 -24.64 4.60 -3.64
C GLU A 192 -25.55 5.46 -2.74
N LYS A 193 -26.12 6.50 -3.34
CA LYS A 193 -27.47 6.97 -2.99
C LYS A 193 -28.49 6.07 -3.67
N LEU A 194 -28.70 4.89 -3.12
CA LEU A 194 -29.93 4.11 -3.33
C LEU A 194 -30.93 4.47 -2.23
N ASP A 195 -31.38 5.73 -2.22
CA ASP A 195 -32.53 6.19 -1.49
C ASP A 195 -33.67 6.47 -2.48
N GLY A 196 -34.47 5.42 -2.69
CA GLY A 196 -35.92 5.43 -2.84
C GLY A 196 -36.56 6.48 -3.75
N GLU A 197 -37.19 5.99 -4.82
CA GLU A 197 -38.44 6.49 -5.42
C GLU A 197 -38.72 8.00 -5.32
N ASP A 198 -38.64 8.64 -6.49
CA ASP A 198 -39.34 9.89 -6.80
C ASP A 198 -40.84 9.77 -6.47
N LEU A 199 -41.22 10.22 -5.28
CA LEU A 199 -42.57 10.62 -4.96
C LEU A 199 -42.53 12.08 -4.55
N SER A 200 -42.64 12.96 -5.56
CA SER A 200 -42.94 14.37 -5.34
C SER A 200 -44.05 14.54 -4.28
N GLN A 201 -43.76 15.30 -3.23
CA GLN A 201 -44.63 15.53 -2.06
C GLN A 201 -45.96 16.25 -2.40
N ASN A 202 -46.25 16.52 -3.68
CA ASN A 202 -47.36 17.36 -4.12
C ASN A 202 -48.53 16.60 -4.77
N ALA A 203 -48.55 15.27 -4.77
CA ALA A 203 -49.60 14.48 -5.43
C ALA A 203 -50.53 13.71 -4.46
N ILE A 204 -50.40 13.87 -3.14
CA ILE A 204 -51.19 13.09 -2.16
C ILE A 204 -52.43 13.86 -1.65
N ASP A 205 -52.47 15.19 -1.76
CA ASP A 205 -53.61 15.99 -1.26
C ASP A 205 -54.83 16.00 -2.19
N ASP A 206 -54.69 15.64 -3.47
CA ASP A 206 -55.80 15.64 -4.44
C ASP A 206 -56.64 14.34 -4.45
N LEU A 207 -56.33 13.36 -3.60
CA LEU A 207 -57.05 12.07 -3.56
C LEU A 207 -58.02 11.95 -2.36
N PHE A 208 -58.03 12.90 -1.43
CA PHE A 208 -58.95 12.92 -0.29
C PHE A 208 -59.59 14.30 0.01
N GLY A 209 -59.56 15.22 -0.96
CA GLY A 209 -60.24 16.52 -0.92
C GLY A 209 -61.50 16.57 -1.78
#